data_AF-A0A7U9NBW2-F1
#
_entry.id   AF-A0A7U9NBW2-F1
#
_cell.length_a   1.000
_cell.length_b   1.000
_cell.length_c   1.000
_cell.angle_alpha   90.00
_cell.angle_beta   90.00
_cell.angle_gamma   90.00
#
_symmetry.space_group_name_H-M   'P 1'
#
loop_
_entity.id
_entity.type
_entity.pdbx_description
1 polymer ?
#
loop_
_entity_poly.entity_id
_entity_poly.type
_entity_poly.pdbx_seq_one_letter_code
_entity_poly.pdbx_strand_id
1 'polypeptide(L)'
;MKKLKKCNCGKKIVSCILAAGLMLLLMACGNKDYGHHEKGVANTDISQTEFAIMGGQSALSPGYDDNVVLNQLKEDAGISIEWTTMSESLAEQVNIRIAGDELPDAFMGVGFSNYDISRYGDDGTFIDLTPYLTEEYMPNLCKILEENPDIRSAITMDDGYIYGLPAGERMGTAGIGAPEDYSIYSVPQFSMINKAWLDDLGLEVPTTLDELHDVLKAFKDNDMSAKYYGNDPGTTIPMSTGYDQWCWGQNIFYAGFGFTNWPNDVCNDLVLREDGTVDFVCVSDEYRKAVTYFHDWYAEGLMDIEMFSQSDTQLIAKCSQGYVGVATWWYIEEVMGEYADDYVFLPILDGPEGTHNVTIRTGGGINSGSLNITKACKSPANLLKFFDMWYDPEVVMQLQYGPIDVYFTQQDENGVWMSI
;
A
#
# COMPACT_ATOMS: atom_id res chain seq x y z
N MET A 1 8.25 70.76 49.24
CA MET A 1 8.13 69.40 48.63
C MET A 1 6.66 68.96 48.64
N LYS A 2 5.96 69.05 47.51
CA LYS A 2 4.61 68.47 47.32
C LYS A 2 4.77 67.09 46.68
N LYS A 3 4.15 66.03 47.23
CA LYS A 3 4.00 64.72 46.55
C LYS A 3 2.51 64.47 46.28
N LEU A 4 2.20 64.27 45.00
CA LEU A 4 0.87 63.95 44.47
C LEU A 4 0.45 62.52 44.82
N LYS A 5 -0.84 62.34 45.15
CA LYS A 5 -1.55 61.05 45.12
C LYS A 5 -1.96 60.75 43.66
N LYS A 6 -1.49 59.62 43.09
CA LYS A 6 -2.03 59.07 41.83
C LYS A 6 -3.11 58.03 42.16
N CYS A 7 -4.27 58.19 41.52
CA CYS A 7 -5.46 57.36 41.63
C CYS A 7 -5.30 56.09 40.77
N ASN A 8 -5.68 54.92 41.32
CA ASN A 8 -5.41 53.60 40.75
C ASN A 8 -6.62 53.08 39.93
N CYS A 9 -6.93 53.75 38.81
CA CYS A 9 -8.10 53.43 37.97
C CYS A 9 -7.83 52.32 36.91
N GLY A 10 -6.57 51.87 36.75
CA GLY A 10 -6.17 50.95 35.67
C GLY A 10 -6.48 49.46 35.89
N LYS A 11 -6.81 49.02 37.11
CA LYS A 11 -6.95 47.59 37.42
C LYS A 11 -8.36 47.00 37.21
N LYS A 12 -9.40 47.82 37.05
CA LYS A 12 -10.77 47.31 36.82
C LYS A 12 -11.14 47.14 35.34
N ILE A 13 -10.43 47.79 34.41
CA ILE A 13 -10.71 47.69 32.97
C ILE A 13 -10.04 46.44 32.35
N VAL A 14 -8.88 46.03 32.87
CA VAL A 14 -8.16 44.83 32.39
C VAL A 14 -8.89 43.52 32.72
N SER A 15 -9.64 43.48 33.84
CA SER A 15 -10.36 42.27 34.24
C SER A 15 -11.62 41.99 33.41
N CYS A 16 -12.24 43.01 32.81
CA CYS A 16 -13.42 42.83 31.95
C CYS A 16 -13.05 42.43 30.52
N ILE A 17 -11.86 42.79 30.03
CA ILE A 17 -11.39 42.41 28.69
C ILE A 17 -10.91 40.95 28.67
N LEU A 18 -10.31 40.45 29.76
CA LEU A 18 -9.95 39.03 29.87
C LEU A 18 -11.15 38.09 30.06
N ALA A 19 -12.24 38.55 30.68
CA ALA A 19 -13.46 37.76 30.81
C ALA A 19 -14.30 37.71 29.51
N ALA A 20 -14.21 38.74 28.66
CA ALA A 20 -14.83 38.75 27.34
C ALA A 20 -14.00 37.95 26.30
N GLY A 21 -12.67 37.91 26.44
CA GLY A 21 -11.79 37.12 25.57
C GLY A 21 -11.87 35.61 25.80
N LEU A 22 -12.22 35.15 27.00
CA LEU A 22 -12.37 33.72 27.30
C LEU A 22 -13.74 33.13 26.92
N MET A 23 -14.77 33.96 26.69
CA MET A 23 -16.08 33.49 26.22
C MET A 23 -16.18 33.35 24.69
N LEU A 24 -15.18 33.83 23.94
CA LEU A 24 -15.09 33.66 22.49
C LEU A 24 -14.36 32.37 22.06
N LEU A 25 -13.80 31.60 23.00
CA LEU A 25 -13.12 30.31 22.72
C LEU A 25 -14.00 29.08 23.01
N LEU A 26 -15.28 29.28 23.35
CA LEU A 26 -16.25 28.19 23.59
C LEU A 26 -17.39 28.14 22.54
N MET A 27 -17.30 28.93 21.46
CA MET A 27 -18.20 28.84 20.29
C MET A 27 -17.51 28.34 19.01
N ALA A 28 -16.32 27.74 19.12
CA ALA A 28 -15.66 27.05 18.02
C ALA A 28 -15.99 25.56 17.93
N CYS A 29 -16.83 25.02 18.84
CA CYS A 29 -17.64 23.84 18.55
C CYS A 29 -18.91 24.30 17.82
N GLY A 30 -18.71 25.01 16.70
CA GLY A 30 -19.77 25.37 15.79
C GLY A 30 -20.31 24.10 15.16
N ASN A 31 -21.63 24.02 15.08
CA ASN A 31 -22.38 23.09 14.25
C ASN A 31 -21.62 22.84 12.93
N LYS A 32 -20.94 21.70 12.80
CA LYS A 32 -20.16 21.40 11.59
C LYS A 32 -21.18 21.25 10.46
N ASP A 33 -21.09 22.17 9.49
CA ASP A 33 -22.00 22.25 8.34
C ASP A 33 -21.56 21.22 7.30
N TYR A 34 -22.03 19.99 7.49
CA TYR A 34 -21.79 18.85 6.60
C TYR A 34 -22.70 18.86 5.37
N GLY A 35 -22.30 18.11 4.34
CA GLY A 35 -23.16 17.88 3.19
C GLY A 35 -24.44 17.14 3.59
N HIS A 36 -25.52 17.38 2.86
CA HIS A 36 -26.74 16.60 3.00
C HIS A 36 -26.62 15.32 2.17
N HIS A 37 -26.55 14.17 2.84
CA HIS A 37 -26.44 12.86 2.21
C HIS A 37 -27.51 11.92 2.74
N GLU A 38 -28.18 11.22 1.82
CA GLU A 38 -29.16 10.17 2.12
C GLU A 38 -28.74 8.91 1.34
N LYS A 39 -28.69 7.75 2.01
CA LYS A 39 -28.32 6.48 1.36
C LYS A 39 -29.27 6.20 0.19
N GLY A 40 -28.72 5.75 -0.93
CA GLY A 40 -29.44 5.47 -2.16
C GLY A 40 -29.87 6.70 -2.97
N VAL A 41 -29.54 7.93 -2.55
CA VAL A 41 -29.90 9.16 -3.24
C VAL A 41 -28.67 10.00 -3.56
N ALA A 42 -28.47 10.31 -4.84
CA ALA A 42 -27.39 11.20 -5.26
C ALA A 42 -27.70 12.65 -4.84
N ASN A 43 -26.81 13.24 -4.04
CA ASN A 43 -26.72 14.68 -3.87
C ASN A 43 -26.16 15.29 -5.17
N THR A 44 -27.00 16.05 -5.88
CA THR A 44 -26.71 16.66 -7.17
C THR A 44 -26.06 18.05 -7.06
N ASP A 45 -25.70 18.50 -5.87
CA ASP A 45 -25.00 19.76 -5.66
C ASP A 45 -23.61 19.72 -6.33
N ILE A 46 -23.30 20.79 -7.05
CA ILE A 46 -22.05 20.99 -7.79
C ILE A 46 -21.39 22.33 -7.43
N SER A 47 -21.82 22.98 -6.34
CA SER A 47 -21.39 24.32 -5.96
C SER A 47 -20.00 24.36 -5.31
N GLN A 48 -19.55 23.26 -4.69
CA GLN A 48 -18.20 23.14 -4.17
C GLN A 48 -17.23 22.78 -5.30
N THR A 49 -16.20 23.61 -5.46
CA THR A 49 -15.10 23.44 -6.43
C THR A 49 -13.74 23.33 -5.76
N GLU A 50 -13.67 23.53 -4.44
CA GLU A 50 -12.46 23.37 -3.63
C GLU A 50 -12.66 22.19 -2.69
N PHE A 51 -11.76 21.22 -2.75
CA PHE A 51 -11.85 19.98 -1.97
C PHE A 51 -10.57 19.76 -1.17
N ALA A 52 -10.69 19.25 0.04
CA ALA A 52 -9.59 18.75 0.85
C ALA A 52 -9.55 17.22 0.75
N ILE A 53 -8.42 16.65 0.37
CA ILE A 53 -8.23 15.20 0.29
C ILE A 53 -7.01 14.81 1.12
N MET A 54 -7.19 13.81 1.98
CA MET A 54 -6.10 13.25 2.78
C MET A 54 -5.75 11.84 2.29
N GLY A 55 -4.47 11.52 2.17
CA GLY A 55 -4.08 10.22 1.65
C GLY A 55 -2.63 9.79 1.88
N GLY A 56 -2.33 8.56 1.48
CA GLY A 56 -0.97 8.03 1.49
C GLY A 56 -0.16 8.52 0.30
N GLN A 57 1.15 8.67 0.48
CA GLN A 57 2.10 8.83 -0.63
C GLN A 57 3.41 8.08 -0.32
N SER A 58 4.09 7.56 -1.36
CA SER A 58 5.45 7.04 -1.18
C SER A 58 6.40 8.16 -0.75
N ALA A 59 7.38 7.84 0.11
CA ALA A 59 8.42 8.79 0.51
C ALA A 59 9.26 9.32 -0.67
N LEU A 60 9.31 8.56 -1.77
CA LEU A 60 10.01 8.91 -3.00
C LEU A 60 9.12 9.63 -4.02
N SER A 61 7.82 9.75 -3.74
CA SER A 61 6.88 10.41 -4.65
C SER A 61 7.10 11.93 -4.65
N PRO A 62 7.03 12.60 -5.81
CA PRO A 62 6.95 14.06 -5.87
C PRO A 62 5.60 14.61 -5.35
N GLY A 63 4.66 13.74 -4.98
CA GLY A 63 3.33 14.11 -4.52
C GLY A 63 2.37 14.45 -5.67
N TYR A 64 1.19 14.94 -5.32
CA TYR A 64 0.10 15.22 -6.27
C TYR A 64 0.13 16.65 -6.84
N ASP A 65 0.82 17.58 -6.18
CA ASP A 65 0.82 18.99 -6.57
C ASP A 65 1.63 19.27 -7.84
N ASP A 66 2.73 18.54 -8.06
CA ASP A 66 3.63 18.71 -9.20
C ASP A 66 3.33 17.76 -10.38
N ASN A 67 2.16 17.10 -10.39
CA ASN A 67 1.76 16.18 -11.46
C ASN A 67 1.04 16.94 -12.61
N VAL A 68 1.70 17.03 -13.76
CA VAL A 68 1.21 17.79 -14.94
C VAL A 68 -0.13 17.28 -15.46
N VAL A 69 -0.30 15.96 -15.55
CA VAL A 69 -1.55 15.35 -16.06
C VAL A 69 -2.69 15.64 -15.10
N LEU A 70 -2.47 15.42 -13.79
CA LEU A 70 -3.46 15.70 -12.77
C LEU A 70 -3.83 17.19 -12.69
N ASN A 71 -2.85 18.08 -12.84
CA ASN A 71 -3.09 19.52 -12.85
C ASN A 71 -3.94 19.96 -14.05
N GLN A 72 -3.70 19.38 -15.24
CA GLN A 72 -4.54 19.63 -16.40
C GLN A 72 -5.98 19.17 -16.18
N LEU A 73 -6.18 17.95 -15.63
CA LEU A 73 -7.52 17.44 -15.33
C LEU A 73 -8.28 18.34 -14.34
N LYS A 74 -7.60 18.86 -13.31
CA LYS A 74 -8.20 19.80 -12.34
C LYS A 74 -8.61 21.11 -13.01
N GLU A 75 -7.78 21.65 -13.90
CA GLU A 75 -8.10 22.87 -14.67
C GLU A 75 -9.31 22.66 -15.59
N ASP A 76 -9.33 21.55 -16.33
CA ASP A 76 -10.42 21.19 -17.25
C ASP A 76 -11.75 20.99 -16.52
N ALA A 77 -11.69 20.37 -15.33
CA ALA A 77 -12.86 20.18 -14.46
C ALA A 77 -13.26 21.45 -13.68
N GLY A 78 -12.40 22.48 -13.65
CA GLY A 78 -12.64 23.69 -12.88
C GLY A 78 -12.65 23.48 -11.36
N ILE A 79 -11.86 22.52 -10.86
CA ILE A 79 -11.76 22.22 -9.43
C ILE A 79 -10.35 22.45 -8.88
N SER A 80 -10.25 22.63 -7.57
CA SER A 80 -9.00 22.68 -6.82
C SER A 80 -9.02 21.62 -5.72
N ILE A 81 -7.88 20.98 -5.48
CA ILE A 81 -7.71 19.99 -4.42
C ILE A 81 -6.53 20.40 -3.54
N GLU A 82 -6.79 20.53 -2.25
CA GLU A 82 -5.78 20.60 -1.20
C GLU A 82 -5.42 19.19 -0.76
N TRP A 83 -4.20 18.75 -1.07
CA TRP A 83 -3.70 17.44 -0.71
C TRP A 83 -3.02 17.48 0.66
N THR A 84 -3.47 16.62 1.57
CA THR A 84 -2.75 16.32 2.83
C THR A 84 -2.23 14.90 2.76
N THR A 85 -0.99 14.74 2.29
CA THR A 85 -0.39 13.41 2.08
C THR A 85 0.79 13.14 2.98
N MET A 86 0.99 11.87 3.33
CA MET A 86 2.11 11.42 4.16
C MET A 86 2.50 9.98 3.86
N SER A 87 3.78 9.69 4.01
CA SER A 87 4.35 8.34 3.87
C SER A 87 4.35 7.56 5.19
N GLU A 88 4.40 8.25 6.31
CA GLU A 88 4.44 7.66 7.66
C GLU A 88 3.26 8.15 8.49
N SER A 89 2.86 7.35 9.48
CA SER A 89 1.81 7.70 10.46
C SER A 89 0.43 8.00 9.86
N LEU A 90 0.18 7.63 8.59
CA LEU A 90 -1.09 7.87 7.91
C LEU A 90 -2.29 7.31 8.69
N ALA A 91 -2.22 6.05 9.09
CA ALA A 91 -3.29 5.38 9.83
C ALA A 91 -3.63 6.09 11.15
N GLU A 92 -2.61 6.55 11.89
CA GLU A 92 -2.82 7.30 13.14
C GLU A 92 -3.51 8.64 12.87
N GLN A 93 -3.03 9.39 11.88
CA GLN A 93 -3.57 10.70 11.52
C GLN A 93 -5.01 10.62 10.98
N VAL A 94 -5.34 9.57 10.24
CA VAL A 94 -6.70 9.28 9.76
C VAL A 94 -7.61 8.96 10.95
N ASN A 95 -7.18 8.08 11.85
CA ASN A 95 -7.96 7.70 13.03
C ASN A 95 -8.25 8.90 13.94
N ILE A 96 -7.28 9.80 14.15
CA ILE A 96 -7.46 11.03 14.92
C ILE A 96 -8.54 11.92 14.27
N ARG A 97 -8.48 12.13 12.96
CA ARG A 97 -9.46 12.96 12.23
C ARG A 97 -10.86 12.39 12.27
N ILE A 98 -11.01 11.08 12.04
CA ILE A 98 -12.31 10.42 12.13
C ILE A 98 -12.85 10.51 13.56
N ALA A 99 -12.05 10.20 14.58
CA ALA A 99 -12.47 10.29 15.98
C ALA A 99 -12.80 11.73 16.44
N GLY A 100 -12.10 12.73 15.87
CA GLY A 100 -12.35 14.15 16.11
C GLY A 100 -13.47 14.76 15.26
N ASP A 101 -14.08 13.99 14.36
CA ASP A 101 -15.05 14.45 13.36
C ASP A 101 -14.46 15.57 12.45
N GLU A 102 -13.13 15.62 12.30
CA GLU A 102 -12.37 16.58 11.48
C GLU A 102 -12.09 15.97 10.10
N LEU A 103 -13.17 15.65 9.39
CA LEU A 103 -13.12 14.92 8.13
C LEU A 103 -12.70 15.82 6.96
N PRO A 104 -11.79 15.37 6.07
CA PRO A 104 -11.61 15.95 4.74
C PRO A 104 -12.82 15.64 3.86
N ASP A 105 -12.91 16.21 2.65
CA ASP A 105 -13.96 15.84 1.69
C ASP A 105 -13.83 14.37 1.27
N ALA A 106 -12.60 13.87 1.12
CA ALA A 106 -12.35 12.46 0.85
C ALA A 106 -11.04 11.97 1.48
N PHE A 107 -10.99 10.67 1.73
CA PHE A 107 -9.74 9.94 1.97
C PHE A 107 -9.33 9.20 0.71
N MET A 108 -8.04 9.16 0.41
CA MET A 108 -7.50 8.50 -0.79
C MET A 108 -6.28 7.64 -0.46
N GLY A 109 -6.24 6.40 -0.94
CA GLY A 109 -5.08 5.52 -0.77
C GLY A 109 -4.71 5.24 0.69
N VAL A 110 -5.68 5.24 1.60
CA VAL A 110 -5.45 4.98 3.04
C VAL A 110 -5.26 3.49 3.33
N GLY A 111 -5.87 2.61 2.53
CA GLY A 111 -5.85 1.18 2.76
C GLY A 111 -6.85 0.73 3.84
N PHE A 112 -8.03 1.37 3.91
CA PHE A 112 -9.10 0.89 4.79
C PHE A 112 -9.47 -0.55 4.45
N SER A 113 -9.66 -1.38 5.48
CA SER A 113 -10.19 -2.73 5.31
C SER A 113 -11.66 -2.69 4.88
N ASN A 114 -12.18 -3.77 4.27
CA ASN A 114 -13.62 -3.86 3.98
C ASN A 114 -14.47 -3.73 5.25
N TYR A 115 -13.95 -4.17 6.40
CA TYR A 115 -14.59 -3.97 7.70
C TYR A 115 -14.68 -2.48 8.07
N ASP A 116 -13.61 -1.72 7.90
CA ASP A 116 -13.62 -0.27 8.14
C ASP A 116 -14.57 0.44 7.18
N ILE A 117 -14.52 0.10 5.89
CA ILE A 117 -15.40 0.71 4.86
C ILE A 117 -16.87 0.45 5.18
N SER A 118 -17.24 -0.79 5.52
CA SER A 118 -18.61 -1.15 5.93
C SER A 118 -19.03 -0.38 7.19
N ARG A 119 -18.20 -0.37 8.24
CA ARG A 119 -18.49 0.35 9.49
C ARG A 119 -18.68 1.85 9.28
N TYR A 120 -17.81 2.49 8.49
CA TYR A 120 -17.89 3.91 8.19
C TYR A 120 -19.03 4.26 7.21
N GLY A 121 -19.45 3.32 6.37
CA GLY A 121 -20.67 3.43 5.58
C GLY A 121 -21.93 3.33 6.44
N ASP A 122 -21.93 2.46 7.46
CA ASP A 122 -23.04 2.28 8.40
C ASP A 122 -23.26 3.49 9.31
N ASP A 123 -22.19 4.09 9.85
CA ASP A 123 -22.27 5.27 10.71
C ASP A 123 -22.42 6.59 9.93
N GLY A 124 -22.34 6.54 8.59
CA GLY A 124 -22.50 7.68 7.70
C GLY A 124 -21.26 8.57 7.61
N THR A 125 -20.11 8.13 8.12
CA THR A 125 -18.82 8.80 7.87
C THR A 125 -18.49 8.80 6.39
N PHE A 126 -18.67 7.67 5.71
CA PHE A 126 -18.58 7.55 4.25
C PHE A 126 -19.97 7.57 3.62
N ILE A 127 -20.09 8.27 2.50
CA ILE A 127 -21.36 8.38 1.78
C ILE A 127 -21.55 7.18 0.84
N ASP A 128 -22.81 6.82 0.60
CA ASP A 128 -23.15 5.83 -0.41
C ASP A 128 -22.89 6.38 -1.83
N LEU A 129 -21.96 5.72 -2.54
CA LEU A 129 -21.55 6.07 -3.91
C LEU A 129 -22.41 5.37 -4.97
N THR A 130 -23.20 4.36 -4.60
CA THR A 130 -24.06 3.59 -5.50
C THR A 130 -24.94 4.48 -6.41
N PRO A 131 -25.63 5.54 -5.93
CA PRO A 131 -26.48 6.37 -6.79
C PRO A 131 -25.70 7.25 -7.78
N TYR A 132 -24.37 7.35 -7.65
CA TYR A 132 -23.49 8.07 -8.57
C TYR A 132 -22.88 7.17 -9.64
N LEU A 133 -23.00 5.84 -9.53
CA LEU A 133 -22.53 4.91 -10.55
C LEU A 133 -23.55 4.84 -11.70
N THR A 134 -23.64 5.94 -12.45
CA THR A 134 -24.50 6.10 -13.64
C THR A 134 -23.74 6.81 -14.75
N GLU A 135 -24.25 6.74 -15.98
CA GLU A 135 -23.69 7.49 -17.13
C GLU A 135 -23.64 9.02 -16.91
N GLU A 136 -24.45 9.57 -15.99
CA GLU A 136 -24.49 11.02 -15.72
C GLU A 136 -23.29 11.50 -14.90
N TYR A 137 -22.85 10.70 -13.93
CA TYR A 137 -21.81 11.09 -12.98
C TYR A 137 -20.49 10.38 -13.23
N MET A 138 -20.54 9.08 -13.56
CA MET A 138 -19.35 8.23 -13.67
C MET A 138 -19.40 7.27 -14.88
N PRO A 139 -19.53 7.77 -16.12
CA PRO A 139 -19.63 6.92 -17.31
C PRO A 139 -18.43 5.98 -17.52
N ASN A 140 -17.20 6.42 -17.21
CA ASN A 140 -16.00 5.60 -17.44
C ASN A 140 -15.96 4.42 -16.47
N LEU A 141 -16.15 4.67 -15.17
CA LEU A 141 -16.20 3.60 -14.18
C LEU A 141 -17.41 2.67 -14.41
N CYS A 142 -18.57 3.20 -14.80
CA CYS A 142 -19.73 2.37 -15.13
C CYS A 142 -19.41 1.35 -16.22
N LYS A 143 -18.76 1.78 -17.30
CA LYS A 143 -18.34 0.90 -18.40
C LYS A 143 -17.41 -0.20 -17.89
N ILE A 144 -16.41 0.15 -17.07
CA ILE A 144 -15.48 -0.83 -16.48
C ILE A 144 -16.24 -1.87 -15.64
N LEU A 145 -17.17 -1.44 -14.79
CA LEU A 145 -17.94 -2.32 -13.92
C LEU A 145 -18.96 -3.19 -14.66
N GLU A 146 -19.44 -2.75 -15.83
CA GLU A 146 -20.30 -3.54 -16.71
C GLU A 146 -19.51 -4.65 -17.44
N GLU A 147 -18.31 -4.31 -17.91
CA GLU A 147 -17.40 -5.28 -18.54
C GLU A 147 -16.80 -6.25 -17.52
N ASN A 148 -16.73 -5.84 -16.24
CA ASN A 148 -16.08 -6.58 -15.15
C ASN A 148 -17.00 -6.68 -13.91
N PRO A 149 -18.06 -7.52 -13.96
CA PRO A 149 -19.02 -7.64 -12.86
C PRO A 149 -18.41 -8.20 -11.57
N ASP A 150 -17.27 -8.89 -11.65
CA ASP A 150 -16.50 -9.35 -10.50
C ASP A 150 -15.99 -8.17 -9.65
N ILE A 151 -15.54 -7.08 -10.29
CA ILE A 151 -15.09 -5.87 -9.60
C ILE A 151 -16.25 -5.24 -8.84
N ARG A 152 -17.41 -5.11 -9.48
CA ARG A 152 -18.62 -4.58 -8.84
C ARG A 152 -19.00 -5.40 -7.60
N SER A 153 -18.97 -6.72 -7.72
CA SER A 153 -19.25 -7.61 -6.60
C SER A 153 -18.24 -7.46 -5.47
N ALA A 154 -16.96 -7.25 -5.77
CA ALA A 154 -15.89 -7.14 -4.77
C ALA A 154 -15.93 -5.83 -3.97
N ILE A 155 -16.49 -4.76 -4.55
CA ILE A 155 -16.58 -3.45 -3.89
C ILE A 155 -17.93 -3.17 -3.23
N THR A 156 -18.92 -4.03 -3.43
CA THR A 156 -20.24 -3.90 -2.81
C THR A 156 -20.22 -4.53 -1.42
N MET A 157 -20.58 -3.75 -0.40
CA MET A 157 -20.67 -4.23 0.99
C MET A 157 -21.90 -5.12 1.19
N ASP A 158 -21.99 -5.76 2.36
CA ASP A 158 -23.06 -6.70 2.72
C ASP A 158 -24.46 -6.06 2.81
N ASP A 159 -24.52 -4.76 3.07
CA ASP A 159 -25.73 -3.95 3.02
C ASP A 159 -26.19 -3.58 1.59
N GLY A 160 -25.40 -3.95 0.58
CA GLY A 160 -25.70 -3.74 -0.84
C GLY A 160 -25.21 -2.42 -1.42
N TYR A 161 -24.50 -1.60 -0.65
CA TYR A 161 -23.99 -0.30 -1.08
C TYR A 161 -22.49 -0.30 -1.33
N ILE A 162 -22.01 0.71 -2.05
CA ILE A 162 -20.60 0.95 -2.36
C ILE A 162 -20.17 2.24 -1.67
N TYR A 163 -19.17 2.16 -0.79
CA TYR A 163 -18.67 3.32 -0.01
C TYR A 163 -17.25 3.76 -0.39
N GLY A 164 -16.67 3.13 -1.42
CA GLY A 164 -15.36 3.47 -1.93
C GLY A 164 -15.23 3.16 -3.42
N LEU A 165 -14.51 4.01 -4.14
CA LEU A 165 -14.18 3.75 -5.53
C LEU A 165 -13.01 2.75 -5.61
N PRO A 166 -13.06 1.78 -6.55
CA PRO A 166 -11.98 0.82 -6.72
C PRO A 166 -10.76 1.48 -7.36
N ALA A 167 -9.57 1.11 -6.92
CA ALA A 167 -8.42 1.13 -7.82
C ALA A 167 -8.04 -0.31 -8.11
N GLY A 168 -7.58 -0.56 -9.33
CA GLY A 168 -7.07 -1.85 -9.69
C GLY A 168 -6.26 -1.85 -10.95
N GLU A 169 -5.26 -2.72 -10.96
CA GLU A 169 -4.42 -2.94 -12.12
C GLU A 169 -4.46 -4.43 -12.48
N ARG A 170 -4.74 -4.72 -13.75
CA ARG A 170 -4.70 -6.08 -14.30
C ARG A 170 -3.46 -6.22 -15.18
N MET A 171 -2.33 -6.46 -14.52
CA MET A 171 -1.09 -6.87 -15.17
C MET A 171 -1.04 -8.39 -15.25
N GLY A 172 -1.23 -8.93 -16.45
CA GLY A 172 -1.28 -10.35 -16.74
C GLY A 172 -0.33 -10.75 -17.88
N THR A 173 0.09 -12.01 -17.88
CA THR A 173 0.99 -12.56 -18.91
C THR A 173 0.31 -12.77 -20.28
N ALA A 174 -1.02 -12.68 -20.38
CA ALA A 174 -1.71 -12.77 -21.67
C ALA A 174 -1.35 -11.63 -22.62
N GLY A 175 -1.07 -10.43 -22.09
CA GLY A 175 -0.64 -9.27 -22.88
C GLY A 175 0.70 -9.45 -23.61
N ILE A 176 1.49 -10.44 -23.20
CA ILE A 176 2.77 -10.81 -23.81
C ILE A 176 2.72 -12.17 -24.53
N GLY A 177 1.52 -12.70 -24.79
CA GLY A 177 1.31 -13.92 -25.57
C GLY A 177 1.51 -15.23 -24.81
N ALA A 178 1.50 -15.22 -23.47
CA ALA A 178 1.52 -16.45 -22.68
C ALA A 178 0.22 -17.26 -22.86
N PRO A 179 0.28 -18.60 -22.89
CA PRO A 179 -0.90 -19.45 -23.06
C PRO A 179 -1.89 -19.38 -21.88
N GLU A 180 -1.41 -19.00 -20.70
CA GLU A 180 -2.18 -18.78 -19.49
C GLU A 180 -1.93 -17.35 -19.00
N ASP A 181 -2.98 -16.69 -18.53
CA ASP A 181 -2.90 -15.34 -17.99
C ASP A 181 -2.65 -15.38 -16.49
N TYR A 182 -1.40 -15.22 -16.09
CA TYR A 182 -1.01 -15.12 -14.70
C TYR A 182 -0.86 -13.65 -14.34
N SER A 183 -1.55 -13.23 -13.29
CA SER A 183 -1.33 -11.91 -12.74
C SER A 183 0.08 -11.83 -12.16
N ILE A 184 0.77 -10.73 -12.41
CA ILE A 184 2.09 -10.47 -11.79
C ILE A 184 1.99 -10.42 -10.26
N TYR A 185 0.81 -10.17 -9.70
CA TYR A 185 0.55 -10.20 -8.25
C TYR A 185 0.40 -11.61 -7.66
N SER A 186 0.41 -12.66 -8.49
CA SER A 186 0.20 -14.03 -8.02
C SER A 186 1.33 -14.49 -7.10
N VAL A 187 2.56 -14.03 -7.35
CA VAL A 187 3.75 -14.29 -6.53
C VAL A 187 4.49 -12.96 -6.35
N PRO A 188 4.20 -12.20 -5.27
CA PRO A 188 4.78 -10.86 -5.09
C PRO A 188 6.17 -10.86 -4.48
N GLN A 189 6.61 -12.01 -3.95
CA GLN A 189 7.89 -12.16 -3.27
C GLN A 189 8.77 -13.07 -4.12
N PHE A 190 9.94 -12.58 -4.51
CA PHE A 190 10.97 -13.42 -5.12
C PHE A 190 12.18 -13.47 -4.19
N SER A 191 12.58 -14.68 -3.81
CA SER A 191 13.80 -14.89 -3.05
C SER A 191 15.00 -14.99 -3.99
N MET A 192 16.10 -14.37 -3.60
CA MET A 192 17.34 -14.31 -4.37
C MET A 192 18.54 -14.62 -3.51
N ILE A 193 19.59 -15.18 -4.11
CA ILE A 193 20.81 -15.61 -3.44
C ILE A 193 22.05 -15.12 -4.18
N ASN A 194 23.09 -14.76 -3.43
CA ASN A 194 24.39 -14.39 -3.96
C ASN A 194 25.08 -15.62 -4.59
N LYS A 195 24.99 -15.74 -5.91
CA LYS A 195 25.57 -16.82 -6.69
C LYS A 195 27.10 -16.75 -6.70
N ALA A 196 27.66 -15.55 -6.70
CA ALA A 196 29.10 -15.36 -6.66
C ALA A 196 29.73 -15.91 -5.37
N TRP A 197 29.06 -15.74 -4.22
CA TRP A 197 29.47 -16.34 -2.96
C TRP A 197 29.39 -17.87 -2.98
N LEU A 198 28.34 -18.43 -3.60
CA LEU A 198 28.23 -19.88 -3.81
C LEU A 198 29.39 -20.42 -4.64
N ASP A 199 29.72 -19.74 -5.76
CA ASP A 199 30.81 -20.15 -6.65
C ASP A 199 32.18 -20.11 -5.96
N ASP A 200 32.45 -19.07 -5.15
CA ASP A 200 33.70 -18.97 -4.39
C ASP A 200 33.83 -20.09 -3.34
N LEU A 201 32.72 -20.54 -2.76
CA LEU A 201 32.68 -21.65 -1.80
C LEU A 201 32.58 -23.04 -2.47
N GLY A 202 32.37 -23.10 -3.79
CA GLY A 202 32.14 -24.35 -4.51
C GLY A 202 30.82 -25.02 -4.14
N LEU A 203 29.80 -24.22 -3.80
CA LEU A 203 28.45 -24.66 -3.44
C LEU A 203 27.51 -24.51 -4.64
N GLU A 204 26.54 -25.41 -4.75
CA GLU A 204 25.46 -25.31 -5.73
C GLU A 204 24.33 -24.40 -5.23
N VAL A 205 23.46 -23.95 -6.14
CA VAL A 205 22.23 -23.24 -5.74
C VAL A 205 21.31 -24.21 -5.01
N PRO A 206 20.84 -23.89 -3.78
CA PRO A 206 20.05 -24.82 -2.99
C PRO A 206 18.67 -25.05 -3.61
N THR A 207 18.17 -26.27 -3.47
CA THR A 207 16.84 -26.72 -3.94
C THR A 207 15.93 -27.18 -2.80
N THR A 208 16.45 -27.22 -1.57
CA THR A 208 15.70 -27.55 -0.36
C THR A 208 15.97 -26.52 0.74
N LEU A 209 15.07 -26.42 1.71
CA LEU A 209 15.28 -25.58 2.89
C LEU A 209 16.48 -26.03 3.74
N ASP A 210 16.78 -27.32 3.80
CA ASP A 210 17.95 -27.86 4.52
C ASP A 210 19.26 -27.45 3.82
N GLU A 211 19.31 -27.53 2.48
CA GLU A 211 20.47 -27.06 1.70
C GLU A 211 20.67 -25.55 1.85
N LEU A 212 19.58 -24.77 1.85
CA LEU A 212 19.65 -23.34 2.08
C LEU A 212 20.20 -23.03 3.48
N HIS A 213 19.80 -23.75 4.52
CA HIS A 213 20.34 -23.59 5.88
C HIS A 213 21.86 -23.77 5.91
N ASP A 214 22.37 -24.84 5.30
CA ASP A 214 23.81 -25.12 5.24
C ASP A 214 24.57 -24.03 4.45
N VAL A 215 23.99 -23.53 3.37
CA VAL A 215 24.52 -22.40 2.60
C VAL A 215 24.59 -21.12 3.44
N LEU A 216 23.53 -20.77 4.18
CA LEU A 216 23.51 -19.59 5.05
C LEU A 216 24.58 -19.69 6.14
N LYS A 217 24.78 -20.88 6.70
CA LYS A 217 25.87 -21.14 7.65
C LYS A 217 27.24 -20.97 7.00
N ALA A 218 27.43 -21.49 5.79
CA ALA A 218 28.68 -21.34 5.07
C ALA A 218 28.98 -19.87 4.75
N PHE A 219 27.97 -19.07 4.37
CA PHE A 219 28.12 -17.63 4.17
C PHE A 219 28.59 -16.92 5.45
N LYS A 220 27.96 -17.24 6.58
CA LYS A 220 28.32 -16.70 7.89
C LYS A 220 29.74 -17.09 8.32
N ASP A 221 30.04 -18.38 8.30
CA ASP A 221 31.31 -18.94 8.82
C ASP A 221 32.53 -18.50 8.01
N ASN A 222 32.34 -18.17 6.74
CA ASN A 222 33.39 -17.65 5.86
C ASN A 222 33.39 -16.12 5.75
N ASP A 223 32.46 -15.44 6.43
CA ASP A 223 32.29 -13.98 6.40
C ASP A 223 32.33 -13.43 4.96
N MET A 224 31.46 -13.97 4.12
CA MET A 224 31.51 -13.80 2.67
C MET A 224 31.44 -12.34 2.19
N SER A 225 30.74 -11.46 2.91
CA SER A 225 30.73 -10.03 2.58
C SER A 225 32.11 -9.40 2.72
N ALA A 226 32.83 -9.70 3.81
CA ALA A 226 34.19 -9.24 4.01
C ALA A 226 35.17 -9.91 3.03
N LYS A 227 35.00 -11.21 2.80
CA LYS A 227 35.89 -11.99 1.94
C LYS A 227 35.77 -11.63 0.46
N TYR A 228 34.55 -11.47 -0.06
CA TYR A 228 34.28 -11.30 -1.48
C TYR A 228 34.21 -9.82 -1.89
N TYR A 229 33.55 -8.98 -1.07
CA TYR A 229 33.39 -7.56 -1.37
C TYR A 229 34.34 -6.64 -0.60
N GLY A 230 35.09 -7.15 0.38
CA GLY A 230 36.05 -6.35 1.14
C GLY A 230 35.42 -5.47 2.22
N ASN A 231 34.20 -5.79 2.64
CA ASN A 231 33.52 -5.14 3.76
C ASN A 231 34.22 -5.44 5.10
N ASP A 232 33.83 -4.71 6.15
CA ASP A 232 34.42 -4.88 7.48
C ASP A 232 34.20 -6.30 8.02
N PRO A 233 35.17 -6.88 8.75
CA PRO A 233 35.01 -8.24 9.30
C PRO A 233 33.79 -8.38 10.20
N GLY A 234 33.05 -9.48 10.04
CA GLY A 234 31.87 -9.84 10.81
C GLY A 234 30.59 -9.12 10.39
N THR A 235 30.58 -8.52 9.20
CA THR A 235 29.41 -7.78 8.67
C THR A 235 28.53 -8.61 7.74
N THR A 236 28.90 -9.86 7.45
CA THR A 236 28.07 -10.73 6.62
C THR A 236 26.72 -11.01 7.28
N ILE A 237 25.65 -10.68 6.57
CA ILE A 237 24.27 -11.00 6.92
C ILE A 237 23.84 -12.16 6.01
N PRO A 238 23.70 -13.40 6.52
CA PRO A 238 23.41 -14.52 5.63
C PRO A 238 22.07 -14.37 4.93
N MET A 239 21.02 -13.98 5.66
CA MET A 239 19.69 -13.71 5.12
C MET A 239 19.09 -12.45 5.76
N SER A 240 18.54 -11.53 4.95
CA SER A 240 17.77 -10.37 5.44
C SER A 240 16.47 -10.22 4.66
N THR A 241 15.38 -9.99 5.39
CA THR A 241 14.02 -9.80 4.87
C THR A 241 13.29 -8.85 5.82
N GLY A 242 12.06 -8.47 5.48
CA GLY A 242 11.13 -7.86 6.41
C GLY A 242 10.24 -8.91 7.07
N TYR A 243 9.65 -8.58 8.20
CA TYR A 243 8.60 -9.40 8.79
C TYR A 243 7.25 -9.07 8.16
N ASP A 244 6.66 -10.07 7.52
CA ASP A 244 5.30 -10.03 6.97
C ASP A 244 5.07 -8.86 6.01
N GLN A 245 6.03 -8.62 5.11
CA GLN A 245 6.02 -7.48 4.18
C GLN A 245 5.63 -7.90 2.76
N TRP A 246 4.89 -7.06 2.05
CA TRP A 246 4.32 -7.35 0.72
C TRP A 246 5.24 -8.07 -0.26
N CYS A 247 6.34 -7.46 -0.69
CA CYS A 247 7.26 -8.04 -1.69
C CYS A 247 8.61 -8.49 -1.11
N TRP A 248 8.88 -8.16 0.15
CA TRP A 248 10.19 -8.35 0.77
C TRP A 248 10.14 -9.07 2.11
N GLY A 249 9.05 -9.79 2.36
CA GLY A 249 8.85 -10.57 3.57
C GLY A 249 9.40 -12.00 3.49
N GLN A 250 9.53 -12.63 4.65
CA GLN A 250 10.01 -14.00 4.81
C GLN A 250 9.01 -15.10 4.37
N ASN A 251 7.74 -14.75 4.12
CA ASN A 251 6.64 -15.71 3.98
C ASN A 251 6.82 -16.69 2.81
N ILE A 252 7.54 -16.31 1.75
CA ILE A 252 7.88 -17.20 0.63
C ILE A 252 8.56 -18.50 1.08
N PHE A 253 9.39 -18.44 2.14
CA PHE A 253 10.12 -19.61 2.65
C PHE A 253 9.22 -20.57 3.44
N TYR A 254 8.01 -20.15 3.82
CA TYR A 254 7.05 -21.01 4.52
C TYR A 254 6.33 -21.97 3.57
N ALA A 255 6.35 -21.71 2.26
CA ALA A 255 5.67 -22.54 1.27
C ALA A 255 6.08 -24.02 1.36
N GLY A 256 7.35 -24.30 1.66
CA GLY A 256 7.87 -25.67 1.85
C GLY A 256 7.18 -26.47 2.96
N PHE A 257 6.36 -25.86 3.81
CA PHE A 257 5.56 -26.55 4.84
C PHE A 257 4.15 -26.93 4.36
N GLY A 258 3.84 -26.73 3.08
CA GLY A 258 2.59 -27.19 2.47
C GLY A 258 1.39 -26.26 2.65
N PHE A 259 1.65 -24.99 2.96
CA PHE A 259 0.62 -23.96 3.02
C PHE A 259 1.05 -22.70 2.28
N THR A 260 0.06 -21.85 2.03
CA THR A 260 0.23 -20.50 1.49
C THR A 260 -0.09 -19.53 2.62
N ASN A 261 0.80 -18.58 2.89
CA ASN A 261 0.62 -17.50 3.85
C ASN A 261 0.95 -16.19 3.12
N TRP A 262 0.01 -15.25 3.19
CA TRP A 262 0.03 -13.99 2.49
C TRP A 262 0.80 -12.91 3.26
N PRO A 263 1.71 -12.16 2.60
CA PRO A 263 2.36 -11.00 3.22
C PRO A 263 1.43 -9.82 3.51
N ASN A 264 1.76 -9.09 4.58
CA ASN A 264 0.97 -8.04 5.21
C ASN A 264 -0.31 -8.54 5.89
N ASP A 265 -0.41 -9.85 6.17
CA ASP A 265 -1.70 -10.44 6.49
C ASP A 265 -1.70 -11.68 7.38
N VAL A 266 -0.75 -11.78 8.32
CA VAL A 266 -0.76 -12.83 9.35
C VAL A 266 -2.08 -12.85 10.17
N CYS A 267 -2.92 -11.81 10.08
CA CYS A 267 -4.24 -11.76 10.73
C CYS A 267 -5.46 -12.00 9.80
N ASN A 268 -5.34 -11.93 8.47
CA ASN A 268 -6.43 -12.27 7.52
C ASN A 268 -6.04 -13.32 6.47
N ASP A 269 -5.05 -14.16 6.77
CA ASP A 269 -4.64 -15.41 6.08
C ASP A 269 -5.77 -16.47 5.98
N LEU A 270 -6.87 -16.08 5.34
CA LEU A 270 -8.03 -16.89 5.06
C LEU A 270 -7.87 -17.51 3.68
N VAL A 271 -7.75 -18.83 3.63
CA VAL A 271 -7.66 -19.59 2.39
C VAL A 271 -9.01 -20.23 2.10
N LEU A 272 -9.62 -19.86 0.98
CA LEU A 272 -10.81 -20.54 0.46
C LEU A 272 -10.38 -21.87 -0.18
N ARG A 273 -10.90 -22.98 0.35
CA ARG A 273 -10.70 -24.33 -0.16
C ARG A 273 -11.66 -24.63 -1.32
N GLU A 274 -11.31 -25.62 -2.13
CA GLU A 274 -12.14 -26.07 -3.26
C GLU A 274 -13.53 -26.55 -2.83
N ASP A 275 -13.68 -27.03 -1.59
CA ASP A 275 -14.96 -27.47 -1.02
C ASP A 275 -15.81 -26.33 -0.46
N GLY A 276 -15.35 -25.08 -0.57
CA GLY A 276 -16.02 -23.87 -0.11
C GLY A 276 -15.82 -23.57 1.37
N THR A 277 -14.97 -24.32 2.08
CA THR A 277 -14.57 -23.98 3.45
C THR A 277 -13.46 -22.93 3.47
N VAL A 278 -13.34 -22.19 4.58
CA VAL A 278 -12.30 -21.16 4.75
C VAL A 278 -11.42 -21.55 5.93
N ASP A 279 -10.12 -21.69 5.66
CA ASP A 279 -9.12 -22.00 6.68
C ASP A 279 -8.37 -20.73 7.07
N PHE A 280 -8.24 -20.50 8.37
CA PHE A 280 -7.28 -19.53 8.89
C PHE A 280 -5.94 -20.22 9.08
N VAL A 281 -4.97 -19.97 8.19
CA VAL A 281 -3.75 -20.78 8.10
C VAL A 281 -2.88 -20.65 9.36
N CYS A 282 -2.91 -19.50 10.04
CA CYS A 282 -2.06 -19.23 11.20
C CYS A 282 -2.36 -20.11 12.43
N VAL A 283 -3.50 -20.81 12.47
CA VAL A 283 -3.81 -21.77 13.55
C VAL A 283 -3.51 -23.23 13.19
N SER A 284 -2.96 -23.48 11.99
CA SER A 284 -2.60 -24.82 11.53
C SER A 284 -1.34 -25.36 12.23
N ASP A 285 -1.20 -26.69 12.23
CA ASP A 285 0.02 -27.34 12.72
C ASP A 285 1.21 -27.08 11.79
N GLU A 286 0.96 -26.98 10.48
CA GLU A 286 1.94 -26.67 9.45
C GLU A 286 2.57 -25.28 9.68
N TYR A 287 1.75 -24.27 9.99
CA TYR A 287 2.24 -22.93 10.34
C TYR A 287 3.10 -22.96 11.60
N ARG A 288 2.67 -23.70 12.64
CA ARG A 288 3.47 -23.88 13.86
C ARG A 288 4.82 -24.52 13.55
N LYS A 289 4.86 -25.55 12.70
CA LYS A 289 6.11 -26.20 12.28
C LYS A 289 7.04 -25.21 11.56
N ALA A 290 6.51 -24.45 10.61
CA ALA A 290 7.29 -23.44 9.87
C ALA A 290 7.92 -22.42 10.81
N VAL A 291 7.14 -21.79 11.69
CA VAL A 291 7.67 -20.80 12.64
C VAL A 291 8.71 -21.42 13.59
N THR A 292 8.50 -22.66 14.04
CA THR A 292 9.48 -23.36 14.89
C THR A 292 10.79 -23.61 14.14
N TYR A 293 10.70 -24.01 12.87
CA TYR A 293 11.87 -24.27 12.04
C TYR A 293 12.69 -23.00 11.76
N PHE A 294 12.04 -21.89 11.40
CA PHE A 294 12.75 -20.61 11.18
C PHE A 294 13.17 -19.92 12.48
N HIS A 295 12.56 -20.24 13.62
CA HIS A 295 13.06 -19.81 14.92
C HIS A 295 14.48 -20.32 15.17
N ASP A 296 14.78 -21.58 14.81
CA ASP A 296 16.11 -22.16 14.98
C ASP A 296 17.14 -21.40 14.11
N TRP A 297 16.79 -21.02 12.88
CA TRP A 297 17.66 -20.22 12.00
C TRP A 297 17.96 -18.83 12.58
N TYR A 298 16.94 -18.19 13.16
CA TYR A 298 17.10 -16.93 13.88
C TYR A 298 18.00 -17.09 15.12
N ALA A 299 17.81 -18.15 15.90
CA ALA A 299 18.63 -18.45 17.08
C ALA A 299 20.09 -18.78 16.74
N GLU A 300 20.32 -19.42 15.58
CA GLU A 300 21.65 -19.65 15.01
C GLU A 300 22.28 -18.37 14.43
N GLY A 301 21.52 -17.28 14.34
CA GLY A 301 21.94 -15.98 13.80
C GLY A 301 22.19 -16.04 12.30
N LEU A 302 21.39 -16.80 11.56
CA LEU A 302 21.39 -16.86 10.09
C LEU A 302 20.48 -15.80 9.48
N MET A 303 19.49 -15.34 10.24
CA MET A 303 18.55 -14.29 9.85
C MET A 303 18.94 -12.97 10.49
N ASP A 304 18.76 -11.88 9.75
CA ASP A 304 19.00 -10.51 10.22
C ASP A 304 18.15 -10.20 11.46
N ILE A 305 18.81 -9.74 12.52
CA ILE A 305 18.15 -9.38 13.78
C ILE A 305 17.18 -8.21 13.62
N GLU A 306 17.40 -7.36 12.61
CA GLU A 306 16.59 -6.17 12.34
C GLU A 306 15.39 -6.47 11.43
N MET A 307 15.16 -7.73 11.01
CA MET A 307 14.06 -8.07 10.09
C MET A 307 12.66 -7.63 10.58
N PHE A 308 12.48 -7.50 11.90
CA PHE A 308 11.21 -7.12 12.52
C PHE A 308 11.02 -5.60 12.67
N SER A 309 12.06 -4.81 12.44
CA SER A 309 12.05 -3.37 12.72
C SER A 309 12.61 -2.51 11.59
N GLN A 310 13.31 -3.12 10.62
CA GLN A 310 13.89 -2.38 9.52
C GLN A 310 12.82 -1.89 8.55
N SER A 311 13.09 -0.77 7.88
CA SER A 311 12.34 -0.31 6.70
C SER A 311 12.84 -1.01 5.43
N ASP A 312 12.05 -0.91 4.37
CA ASP A 312 12.43 -1.25 3.01
C ASP A 312 13.74 -0.57 2.58
N THR A 313 13.86 0.73 2.84
CA THR A 313 15.04 1.55 2.54
C THR A 313 16.29 1.06 3.28
N GLN A 314 16.15 0.54 4.51
CA GLN A 314 17.25 -0.05 5.26
C GLN A 314 17.66 -1.41 4.67
N LEU A 315 16.72 -2.24 4.24
CA LEU A 315 17.04 -3.49 3.53
C LEU A 315 17.80 -3.20 2.23
N ILE A 316 17.26 -2.31 1.37
CA ILE A 316 17.89 -1.91 0.10
C ILE A 316 19.30 -1.38 0.35
N ALA A 317 19.51 -0.57 1.40
CA ALA A 317 20.84 -0.08 1.75
C ALA A 317 21.81 -1.21 2.11
N LYS A 318 21.40 -2.20 2.91
CA LYS A 318 22.24 -3.35 3.26
C LYS A 318 22.60 -4.22 2.05
N CYS A 319 21.60 -4.48 1.20
CA CYS A 319 21.77 -5.27 -0.03
C CYS A 319 22.69 -4.59 -1.04
N SER A 320 22.44 -3.31 -1.34
CA SER A 320 23.26 -2.51 -2.27
C SER A 320 24.68 -2.22 -1.77
N GLN A 321 24.97 -2.46 -0.49
CA GLN A 321 26.32 -2.38 0.09
C GLN A 321 27.01 -3.76 0.16
N GLY A 322 26.40 -4.81 -0.38
CA GLY A 322 27.00 -6.15 -0.47
C GLY A 322 27.05 -6.91 0.86
N TYR A 323 26.20 -6.59 1.84
CA TYR A 323 26.19 -7.27 3.15
C TYR A 323 25.38 -8.57 3.17
N VAL A 324 24.40 -8.73 2.27
CA VAL A 324 23.31 -9.70 2.41
C VAL A 324 23.47 -10.89 1.46
N GLY A 325 23.51 -12.12 1.95
CA GLY A 325 23.63 -13.32 1.10
C GLY A 325 22.32 -13.74 0.42
N VAL A 326 21.20 -13.66 1.15
CA VAL A 326 19.85 -14.01 0.68
C VAL A 326 18.87 -12.90 1.06
N ALA A 327 18.07 -12.46 0.09
CA ALA A 327 17.03 -11.46 0.30
C ALA A 327 15.75 -11.85 -0.42
N THR A 328 14.68 -11.11 -0.13
CA THR A 328 13.42 -11.16 -0.86
C THR A 328 13.08 -9.78 -1.37
N TRP A 329 12.77 -9.67 -2.65
CA TRP A 329 12.34 -8.42 -3.27
C TRP A 329 11.60 -8.72 -4.58
N TRP A 330 11.15 -7.68 -5.29
CA TRP A 330 10.49 -7.81 -6.59
C TRP A 330 11.47 -7.93 -7.76
N TYR A 331 12.51 -7.10 -7.81
CA TYR A 331 13.57 -7.12 -8.83
C TYR A 331 14.96 -7.13 -8.17
N ILE A 332 15.91 -7.91 -8.72
CA ILE A 332 17.28 -8.01 -8.17
C ILE A 332 18.00 -6.67 -8.31
N GLU A 333 17.83 -5.99 -9.45
CA GLU A 333 18.51 -4.75 -9.81
C GLU A 333 18.18 -3.61 -8.84
N GLU A 334 16.92 -3.55 -8.38
CA GLU A 334 16.47 -2.53 -7.44
C GLU A 334 17.10 -2.71 -6.06
N VAL A 335 17.12 -3.94 -5.54
CA VAL A 335 17.56 -4.20 -4.16
C VAL A 335 19.07 -4.36 -4.03
N MET A 336 19.74 -4.94 -5.03
CA MET A 336 21.19 -5.23 -4.99
C MET A 336 22.05 -4.13 -5.61
N GLY A 337 21.46 -3.22 -6.40
CA GLY A 337 22.18 -2.12 -7.02
C GLY A 337 23.34 -2.60 -7.90
N GLU A 338 24.57 -2.14 -7.62
CA GLU A 338 25.75 -2.50 -8.41
C GLU A 338 26.13 -3.99 -8.34
N TYR A 339 25.65 -4.72 -7.32
CA TYR A 339 25.93 -6.14 -7.14
C TYR A 339 24.90 -7.05 -7.80
N ALA A 340 23.93 -6.51 -8.55
CA ALA A 340 22.82 -7.28 -9.13
C ALA A 340 23.27 -8.52 -9.93
N ASP A 341 24.35 -8.40 -10.73
CA ASP A 341 24.88 -9.49 -11.56
C ASP A 341 25.45 -10.67 -10.74
N ASP A 342 25.72 -10.48 -9.43
CA ASP A 342 26.18 -11.54 -8.54
C ASP A 342 25.04 -12.39 -7.97
N TYR A 343 23.77 -12.01 -8.18
CA TYR A 343 22.60 -12.68 -7.62
C TYR A 343 21.79 -13.41 -8.68
N VAL A 344 21.15 -14.49 -8.23
CA VAL A 344 20.14 -15.22 -9.01
C VAL A 344 18.92 -15.45 -8.14
N PHE A 345 17.75 -15.61 -8.77
CA PHE A 345 16.57 -16.08 -8.06
C PHE A 345 16.79 -17.51 -7.56
N LEU A 346 16.35 -17.76 -6.33
CA LEU A 346 16.26 -19.11 -5.80
C LEU A 346 15.16 -19.89 -6.52
N PRO A 347 15.36 -21.19 -6.79
CA PRO A 347 14.28 -22.05 -7.23
C PRO A 347 13.25 -22.23 -6.11
N ILE A 348 12.13 -22.88 -6.42
CA ILE A 348 11.22 -23.38 -5.39
C ILE A 348 12.00 -24.34 -4.49
N LEU A 349 11.96 -24.09 -3.17
CA LEU A 349 12.68 -24.89 -2.19
C LEU A 349 11.74 -25.96 -1.62
N ASP A 350 12.13 -27.22 -1.75
CA ASP A 350 11.42 -28.31 -1.08
C ASP A 350 11.59 -28.18 0.44
N GLY A 351 10.49 -28.40 1.17
CA GLY A 351 10.53 -28.37 2.63
C GLY A 351 11.07 -29.67 3.24
N PRO A 352 11.28 -29.68 4.57
CA PRO A 352 11.91 -30.80 5.28
C PRO A 352 11.16 -32.14 5.19
N GLU A 353 9.85 -32.10 4.92
CA GLU A 353 9.00 -33.28 4.72
C GLU A 353 8.86 -33.67 3.23
N GLY A 354 9.65 -33.06 2.33
CA GLY A 354 9.60 -33.28 0.88
C GLY A 354 8.42 -32.62 0.19
N THR A 355 7.82 -31.60 0.82
CA THR A 355 6.70 -30.86 0.26
C THR A 355 7.22 -29.82 -0.74
N HIS A 356 6.61 -29.81 -1.93
CA HIS A 356 6.91 -28.85 -3.00
C HIS A 356 5.70 -27.93 -3.19
N ASN A 357 5.84 -26.64 -2.93
CA ASN A 357 4.73 -25.69 -2.98
C ASN A 357 5.20 -24.26 -3.22
N VAL A 358 4.29 -23.41 -3.69
CA VAL A 358 4.50 -21.97 -3.88
C VAL A 358 3.38 -21.22 -3.18
N THR A 359 3.72 -20.10 -2.54
CA THR A 359 2.73 -19.17 -2.02
C THR A 359 2.08 -18.44 -3.21
N ILE A 360 0.83 -18.77 -3.54
CA ILE A 360 0.05 -18.09 -4.57
C ILE A 360 -1.01 -17.20 -3.93
N ARG A 361 -1.05 -15.93 -4.32
CA ARG A 361 -2.11 -15.02 -3.89
C ARG A 361 -3.47 -15.43 -4.45
N THR A 362 -4.44 -15.62 -3.58
CA THR A 362 -5.86 -15.60 -3.95
C THR A 362 -6.38 -14.16 -3.90
N GLY A 363 -6.15 -13.38 -4.97
CA GLY A 363 -6.64 -12.00 -5.04
C GLY A 363 -5.99 -11.17 -6.15
N GLY A 364 -6.77 -10.31 -6.79
CA GLY A 364 -6.29 -9.40 -7.84
C GLY A 364 -5.74 -8.09 -7.28
N GLY A 365 -5.14 -7.27 -8.12
CA GLY A 365 -4.69 -5.92 -7.76
C GLY A 365 -5.82 -4.91 -7.47
N ILE A 366 -7.05 -5.38 -7.24
CA ILE A 366 -8.25 -4.55 -7.06
C ILE A 366 -8.47 -4.33 -5.56
N ASN A 367 -8.73 -3.09 -5.17
CA ASN A 367 -9.18 -2.71 -3.84
C ASN A 367 -10.60 -2.10 -3.88
N SER A 368 -11.26 -2.04 -2.72
CA SER A 368 -12.65 -1.56 -2.59
C SER A 368 -12.78 -0.13 -2.06
N GLY A 369 -11.66 0.58 -1.90
CA GLY A 369 -11.63 1.85 -1.16
C GLY A 369 -10.40 2.70 -1.44
N SER A 370 -10.02 2.85 -2.71
CA SER A 370 -8.93 3.77 -3.09
C SER A 370 -9.33 5.22 -2.92
N LEU A 371 -10.63 5.53 -3.02
CA LEU A 371 -11.20 6.83 -2.67
C LEU A 371 -12.49 6.61 -1.86
N ASN A 372 -12.58 7.18 -0.67
CA ASN A 372 -13.79 7.19 0.15
C ASN A 372 -14.23 8.64 0.38
N ILE A 373 -15.42 9.02 -0.11
CA ILE A 373 -15.96 10.37 0.09
C ILE A 373 -16.66 10.41 1.44
N THR A 374 -16.33 11.44 2.23
CA THR A 374 -16.91 11.59 3.56
C THR A 374 -18.17 12.44 3.54
N LYS A 375 -18.94 12.40 4.63
CA LYS A 375 -20.07 13.32 4.87
C LYS A 375 -19.70 14.81 4.85
N ALA A 376 -18.41 15.16 4.89
CA ALA A 376 -17.96 16.54 4.79
C ALA A 376 -18.05 17.11 3.37
N CYS A 377 -18.02 16.25 2.35
CA CYS A 377 -18.11 16.68 0.96
C CYS A 377 -19.50 17.23 0.63
N LYS A 378 -19.60 18.53 0.34
CA LYS A 378 -20.89 19.17 0.02
C LYS A 378 -21.34 18.88 -1.40
N SER A 379 -20.41 18.70 -2.33
CA SER A 379 -20.69 18.40 -3.75
C SER A 379 -20.01 17.12 -4.24
N PRO A 380 -20.41 15.94 -3.72
CA PRO A 380 -19.85 14.65 -4.15
C PRO A 380 -20.06 14.40 -5.65
N ALA A 381 -21.17 14.86 -6.23
CA ALA A 381 -21.42 14.78 -7.67
C ALA A 381 -20.31 15.45 -8.50
N ASN A 382 -19.79 16.60 -8.05
CA ASN A 382 -18.74 17.32 -8.76
C ASN A 382 -17.38 16.64 -8.58
N LEU A 383 -17.08 16.20 -7.36
CA LEU A 383 -15.83 15.47 -7.07
C LEU A 383 -15.76 14.14 -7.82
N LEU A 384 -16.86 13.38 -7.87
CA LEU A 384 -16.91 12.08 -8.55
C LEU A 384 -16.81 12.21 -10.08
N LYS A 385 -17.36 13.27 -10.68
CA LYS A 385 -17.15 13.55 -12.12
C LYS A 385 -15.68 13.77 -12.44
N PHE A 386 -14.94 14.46 -11.57
CA PHE A 386 -13.49 14.60 -11.71
C PHE A 386 -12.76 13.27 -11.57
N PHE A 387 -13.08 12.46 -10.55
CA PHE A 387 -12.44 11.15 -10.39
C PHE A 387 -12.86 10.15 -11.47
N ASP A 388 -14.02 10.30 -12.12
CA ASP A 388 -14.39 9.48 -13.27
C ASP A 388 -13.45 9.69 -14.46
N MET A 389 -12.87 10.89 -14.61
CA MET A 389 -11.86 11.17 -15.64
C MET A 389 -10.61 10.29 -15.46
N TRP A 390 -10.31 9.85 -14.23
CA TRP A 390 -9.17 8.97 -13.96
C TRP A 390 -9.39 7.55 -14.47
N TYR A 391 -10.64 7.13 -14.70
CA TYR A 391 -10.96 5.80 -15.25
C TYR A 391 -10.96 5.77 -16.78
N ASP A 392 -10.68 6.91 -17.43
CA ASP A 392 -10.37 6.88 -18.86
C ASP A 392 -9.05 6.11 -19.10
N PRO A 393 -9.00 5.17 -20.05
CA PRO A 393 -7.82 4.33 -20.28
C PRO A 393 -6.52 5.10 -20.54
N GLU A 394 -6.57 6.23 -21.27
CA GLU A 394 -5.36 7.02 -21.54
C GLU A 394 -4.96 7.86 -20.34
N VAL A 395 -5.94 8.34 -19.57
CA VAL A 395 -5.68 9.10 -18.34
C VAL A 395 -5.07 8.22 -17.26
N VAL A 396 -5.67 7.05 -16.98
CA VAL A 396 -5.15 6.13 -15.94
C VAL A 396 -3.73 5.69 -16.26
N MET A 397 -3.45 5.38 -17.53
CA MET A 397 -2.12 5.01 -17.99
C MET A 397 -1.11 6.13 -17.72
N GLN A 398 -1.46 7.37 -18.05
CA GLN A 398 -0.57 8.51 -17.84
C GLN A 398 -0.35 8.85 -16.36
N LEU A 399 -1.39 8.72 -15.53
CA LEU A 399 -1.29 8.93 -14.09
C LEU A 399 -0.45 7.84 -13.41
N GLN A 400 -0.51 6.60 -13.90
CA GLN A 400 0.20 5.44 -13.34
C GLN A 400 1.68 5.40 -13.77
N TYR A 401 1.95 5.56 -15.06
CA TYR A 401 3.28 5.31 -15.64
C TYR A 401 4.01 6.59 -16.05
N GLY A 402 3.27 7.67 -16.31
CA GLY A 402 3.81 8.97 -16.68
C GLY A 402 3.25 9.51 -18.00
N PRO A 403 3.49 10.79 -18.30
CA PRO A 403 2.85 11.48 -19.41
C PRO A 403 3.19 10.90 -20.79
N ILE A 404 2.26 11.02 -21.73
CA ILE A 404 2.56 10.88 -23.16
C ILE A 404 3.66 11.89 -23.55
N ASP A 405 4.50 11.51 -24.50
CA ASP A 405 5.73 12.20 -24.94
C ASP A 405 6.89 12.19 -23.92
N VAL A 406 6.66 11.71 -22.69
CA VAL A 406 7.70 11.52 -21.67
C VAL A 406 7.99 10.04 -21.44
N TYR A 407 6.96 9.21 -21.32
CA TYR A 407 7.07 7.76 -21.11
C TYR A 407 6.50 6.95 -22.28
N PHE A 408 5.51 7.48 -22.98
CA PHE A 408 4.85 6.82 -24.12
C PHE A 408 5.00 7.65 -25.39
N THR A 409 5.17 6.99 -26.54
CA THR A 409 5.46 7.69 -27.81
C THR A 409 4.33 7.58 -28.83
N GLN A 410 3.89 6.36 -29.13
CA GLN A 410 2.89 6.11 -30.15
C GLN A 410 2.08 4.86 -29.82
N GLN A 411 0.90 4.74 -30.44
CA GLN A 411 0.12 3.52 -30.43
C GLN A 411 0.52 2.62 -31.60
N ASP A 412 0.48 1.31 -31.37
CA ASP A 412 0.56 0.31 -32.44
C ASP A 412 -0.76 0.20 -33.22
N GLU A 413 -0.83 -0.73 -34.19
CA GLU A 413 -2.02 -0.96 -35.02
C GLU A 413 -3.26 -1.46 -34.24
N ASN A 414 -3.06 -1.93 -33.01
CA ASN A 414 -4.11 -2.41 -32.12
C ASN A 414 -4.52 -1.36 -31.07
N GLY A 415 -3.93 -0.16 -31.11
CA GLY A 415 -4.19 0.91 -30.13
C GLY A 415 -3.41 0.75 -28.83
N VAL A 416 -2.39 -0.12 -28.78
CA VAL A 416 -1.56 -0.31 -27.59
C VAL A 416 -0.44 0.73 -27.58
N TRP A 417 -0.33 1.47 -26.47
CA TRP A 417 0.73 2.46 -26.29
C TRP A 417 2.11 1.80 -26.12
N MET A 418 3.09 2.30 -26.87
CA MET A 418 4.50 1.89 -26.77
C MET A 418 5.26 2.79 -25.79
N SER A 419 5.90 2.19 -24.78
CA SER A 419 6.83 2.89 -23.89
C SER A 419 8.17 3.17 -24.59
N ILE A 420 8.90 4.17 -24.09
CA ILE A 420 10.26 4.52 -24.57
C ILE A 420 11.28 3.44 -24.27
#